data_AF-A0A6L7SUK8-F1
#
_entry.id   AF-A0A6L7SUK8-F1
#
_cell.length_a   1.000
_cell.length_b   1.000
_cell.length_c   1.000
_cell.angle_alpha   90.00
_cell.angle_beta   90.00
_cell.angle_gamma   90.00
#
_symmetry.space_group_name_H-M   'P 1'
#
loop_
_entity.id
_entity.type
_entity.pdbx_description
1 polymer ?
#
loop_
_entity_poly.entity_id
_entity_poly.type
_entity_poly.pdbx_seq_one_letter_code
_entity_poly.pdbx_strand_id
1 'polypeptide(L)'
;MCIIVDANRMGGFLKEPYGEDATPIHKWLKKSGHLIYSTGGSFTDEVGKKAMQKLMSYAQAGRASVISSKCFENFEKELRSNPEVQSDDHHILALAQYSGARVLFTGDSRLMNDFRNKNLIDNPRGKIYSDCRQATLLNQSACRRT
;
A
#
# COMPACT_ATOMS: atom_id res chain seq x y z
N MET A 1 4.30 0.91 12.01
CA MET A 1 2.91 0.76 11.56
C MET A 1 2.84 1.34 10.17
N CYS A 2 2.48 0.55 9.16
CA CYS A 2 2.39 1.07 7.81
C CYS A 2 1.25 0.50 6.98
N ILE A 3 0.93 1.23 5.93
CA ILE A 3 -0.11 0.93 4.97
C ILE A 3 0.48 0.96 3.56
N ILE A 4 -0.04 0.09 2.69
CA ILE A 4 0.10 0.22 1.24
C ILE A 4 -1.17 0.86 0.71
N VAL A 5 -1.03 1.86 -0.16
CA VAL A 5 -2.16 2.45 -0.89
C VAL A 5 -2.07 2.00 -2.35
N ASP A 6 -3.10 1.31 -2.80
CA ASP A 6 -3.22 0.84 -4.18
C ASP A 6 -3.45 2.01 -5.15
N ALA A 7 -2.97 1.87 -6.38
CA ALA A 7 -3.06 2.85 -7.46
C ALA A 7 -4.53 3.30 -7.68
N ASN A 8 -5.49 2.38 -7.62
CA ASN A 8 -6.91 2.72 -7.80
C ASN A 8 -7.47 3.64 -6.69
N ARG A 9 -6.84 3.71 -5.52
CA ARG A 9 -7.20 4.62 -4.43
C ARG A 9 -6.36 5.90 -4.41
N MET A 10 -5.27 5.95 -5.17
CA MET A 10 -4.35 7.10 -5.17
C MET A 10 -5.03 8.42 -5.57
N GLY A 11 -5.99 8.40 -6.50
CA GLY A 11 -6.72 9.60 -6.91
C GLY A 11 -7.45 10.30 -5.74
N GLY A 12 -8.22 9.54 -4.95
CA GLY A 12 -8.90 10.05 -3.76
C GLY A 12 -7.98 10.28 -2.56
N PHE A 13 -6.86 9.55 -2.51
CA PHE A 13 -5.84 9.74 -1.49
C PHE A 13 -5.05 11.04 -1.66
N LEU A 14 -4.78 11.46 -2.88
CA LEU A 14 -3.90 12.61 -3.15
C LEU A 14 -4.63 13.93 -3.34
N LYS A 15 -5.84 13.89 -3.91
CA LYS A 15 -6.65 15.07 -4.21
C LYS A 15 -7.11 15.75 -2.94
N GLU A 16 -6.93 17.07 -2.86
CA GLU A 16 -7.51 17.89 -1.78
C GLU A 16 -8.82 18.56 -2.26
N PRO A 17 -9.86 18.63 -1.41
CA PRO A 17 -9.96 17.99 -0.08
C PRO A 17 -9.92 16.46 -0.19
N TYR A 18 -9.29 15.81 0.79
CA TYR A 18 -9.15 14.36 0.81
C TYR A 18 -10.52 13.69 0.85
N GLY A 19 -10.65 12.54 0.17
CA GLY A 19 -11.83 11.69 0.34
C GLY A 19 -12.04 11.32 1.81
N GLU A 20 -13.30 11.07 2.18
CA GLU A 20 -13.68 10.71 3.56
C GLU A 20 -12.83 9.53 4.08
N ASP A 21 -12.65 8.50 3.24
CA ASP A 21 -11.87 7.31 3.56
C ASP A 21 -10.36 7.57 3.67
N ALA A 22 -9.83 8.53 2.91
CA ALA A 22 -8.41 8.89 2.95
C ALA A 22 -8.07 9.79 4.13
N THR A 23 -9.04 10.56 4.64
CA THR A 23 -8.83 11.55 5.70
C THR A 23 -8.23 10.95 6.99
N PRO A 24 -8.70 9.80 7.52
CA PRO A 24 -8.06 9.15 8.65
C PRO A 24 -6.62 8.72 8.38
N ILE A 25 -6.31 8.25 7.17
CA ILE A 25 -4.94 7.85 6.79
C ILE A 25 -4.02 9.07 6.87
N HIS A 26 -4.41 10.21 6.31
CA HIS A 26 -3.62 11.45 6.39
C HIS A 26 -3.41 11.94 7.82
N LYS A 27 -4.45 11.90 8.66
CA LYS A 27 -4.34 12.26 10.09
C LYS A 27 -3.38 11.32 10.82
N TRP A 28 -3.39 10.04 10.48
CA TRP A 28 -2.51 9.04 11.06
C TRP A 28 -1.05 9.19 10.59
N LEU A 29 -0.81 9.45 9.30
CA LEU A 29 0.53 9.74 8.75
C LEU A 29 1.18 10.95 9.43
N LYS A 30 0.41 11.97 9.84
CA LYS A 30 0.94 13.13 10.57
C LYS A 30 1.43 12.81 11.99
N LYS A 31 0.98 11.70 12.59
CA LYS A 31 1.27 11.34 13.99
C LYS A 31 2.35 10.26 14.07
N SER A 32 2.04 9.07 13.56
CA SER A 32 2.85 7.86 13.75
C SER A 32 2.79 6.89 12.58
N GLY A 33 1.96 7.21 11.58
CA GLY A 33 1.74 6.39 10.42
C GLY A 33 2.90 6.44 9.44
N HIS A 34 2.99 5.39 8.64
CA HIS A 34 4.00 5.27 7.60
C HIS A 34 3.39 4.69 6.34
N LEU A 35 3.70 5.27 5.19
CA LEU A 35 3.22 4.81 3.89
C LEU A 35 4.31 3.98 3.21
N ILE A 36 3.93 2.83 2.67
CA ILE A 36 4.81 2.04 1.79
C ILE A 36 4.28 2.17 0.38
N TYR A 37 5.16 2.53 -0.55
CA TYR A 37 4.86 2.53 -1.98
C TYR A 37 6.09 2.11 -2.78
N SER A 38 5.86 1.60 -3.98
CA SER A 38 6.93 1.24 -4.91
C SER A 38 6.99 2.19 -6.10
N THR A 39 8.20 2.44 -6.58
CA THR A 39 8.43 3.11 -7.86
C THR A 39 8.48 2.05 -8.95
N GLY A 40 7.30 1.66 -9.46
CA GLY A 40 7.18 0.71 -10.55
C GLY A 40 6.05 1.04 -11.53
N GLY A 41 5.09 1.86 -11.12
CA GLY A 41 3.99 2.32 -11.99
C GLY A 41 4.38 3.50 -12.86
N SER A 42 3.79 3.55 -14.06
CA SER A 42 3.90 4.67 -15.00
C SER A 42 3.16 5.89 -14.47
N PHE A 43 3.77 6.64 -13.54
CA PHE A 43 3.32 7.98 -13.13
C PHE A 43 3.74 9.03 -14.17
N THR A 44 3.50 8.76 -15.46
CA THR A 44 4.06 9.54 -16.58
C THR A 44 3.21 10.75 -16.97
N ASP A 45 1.93 10.77 -16.56
CA ASP A 45 1.02 11.88 -16.78
C ASP A 45 1.14 12.98 -15.70
N GLU A 46 0.49 14.12 -15.91
CA GLU A 46 0.56 15.26 -14.99
C GLU A 46 0.00 14.91 -13.60
N VAL A 47 -1.03 14.06 -13.56
CA VAL A 47 -1.63 13.54 -12.33
C VAL A 47 -0.62 12.70 -11.56
N GLY A 48 0.11 11.83 -12.26
CA GLY A 48 1.18 11.01 -11.72
C GLY A 48 2.37 11.82 -11.21
N LYS A 49 2.73 12.94 -11.87
CA LYS A 49 3.78 13.84 -11.38
C LYS A 49 3.40 14.51 -10.05
N LYS A 50 2.17 15.03 -9.94
CA LYS A 50 1.66 15.62 -8.69
C LYS A 50 1.54 14.58 -7.58
N ALA A 51 1.11 13.37 -7.93
CA ALA A 51 1.10 12.22 -7.05
C ALA A 51 2.49 11.92 -6.48
N MET A 52 3.49 11.85 -7.36
CA MET A 52 4.87 11.58 -6.96
C MET A 52 5.44 12.69 -6.09
N GLN A 53 5.19 13.97 -6.40
CA GLN A 53 5.62 15.09 -5.55
C GLN A 53 5.07 14.98 -4.12
N LYS A 54 3.80 14.61 -3.97
CA LYS A 54 3.17 14.45 -2.66
C LYS A 54 3.68 13.20 -1.92
N LEU A 55 3.91 12.10 -2.64
CA LEU A 55 4.54 10.92 -2.07
C LEU A 55 5.98 11.22 -1.58
N MET A 56 6.74 11.95 -2.37
CA MET A 56 8.08 12.42 -1.99
C MET A 56 8.06 13.33 -0.77
N SER A 57 7.06 14.20 -0.62
CA SER A 57 6.95 15.04 0.57
C SER A 57 6.67 14.22 1.84
N TYR A 58 5.89 13.12 1.75
CA TYR A 58 5.78 12.17 2.86
C TYR A 58 7.12 11.48 3.16
N ALA A 59 7.86 11.07 2.13
CA ALA A 59 9.16 10.43 2.31
C ALA A 59 10.17 11.37 3.00
N GLN A 60 10.26 12.63 2.53
CA GLN A 60 11.10 13.67 3.13
C GLN A 60 10.72 13.99 4.58
N ALA A 61 9.43 13.90 4.91
CA ALA A 61 8.93 14.06 6.27
C ALA A 61 9.11 12.80 7.15
N GLY A 62 9.74 11.74 6.64
CA GLY A 62 9.92 10.47 7.35
C GLY A 62 8.63 9.68 7.54
N ARG A 63 7.60 9.93 6.72
CA ARG A 63 6.25 9.34 6.78
C ARG A 63 5.97 8.34 5.66
N ALA A 64 6.93 8.13 4.76
CA ALA A 64 6.82 7.12 3.71
C ALA A 64 8.18 6.48 3.40
N SER A 65 8.17 5.22 2.97
CA SER A 65 9.32 4.56 2.36
C SER A 65 9.01 4.23 0.91
N VAL A 66 9.95 4.61 0.06
CA VAL A 66 9.96 4.25 -1.36
C VAL A 66 10.76 2.98 -1.51
N ILE A 67 10.14 1.92 -1.98
CA ILE A 67 10.83 0.64 -2.21
C ILE A 67 10.99 0.45 -3.72
N SER A 68 12.23 0.31 -4.16
CA SER A 68 12.51 -0.02 -5.57
C SER A 68 11.93 -1.39 -5.91
N SER A 69 11.31 -1.53 -7.08
CA SER A 69 10.80 -2.83 -7.57
C SER A 69 11.89 -3.91 -7.61
N LYS A 70 13.14 -3.51 -7.88
CA LYS A 70 14.31 -4.40 -7.85
C LYS A 70 14.52 -5.10 -6.50
N CYS A 71 14.08 -4.50 -5.39
CA CYS A 71 14.24 -5.09 -4.06
C CYS A 71 13.34 -6.30 -3.82
N PHE A 72 12.22 -6.39 -4.55
CA PHE A 72 11.20 -7.43 -4.34
C PHE A 72 10.83 -8.19 -5.62
N GLU A 73 11.63 -8.07 -6.68
CA GLU A 73 11.34 -8.72 -7.96
C GLU A 73 11.22 -10.25 -7.86
N ASN A 74 11.96 -10.88 -6.94
CA ASN A 74 11.89 -12.32 -6.73
C ASN A 74 10.55 -12.74 -6.10
N PHE A 75 10.05 -11.98 -5.13
CA PHE A 75 8.71 -12.18 -4.56
C PHE A 75 7.64 -12.03 -5.64
N GLU A 76 7.78 -11.04 -6.53
CA GLU A 76 6.84 -10.85 -7.63
C GLU A 76 6.87 -12.01 -8.65
N LYS A 77 8.06 -12.53 -8.99
CA LYS A 77 8.20 -13.71 -9.87
C LYS A 77 7.56 -14.95 -9.27
N GLU A 78 7.77 -15.20 -7.98
CA GLU A 78 7.17 -16.33 -7.26
C GLU A 78 5.63 -16.24 -7.29
N LEU A 79 5.08 -15.05 -6.98
CA LEU A 79 3.64 -14.82 -7.00
C LEU A 79 3.03 -15.01 -8.40
N ARG A 80 3.70 -14.55 -9.47
CA ARG A 80 3.23 -14.74 -10.86
C ARG A 80 3.12 -16.21 -11.25
N SER A 81 3.92 -17.08 -10.64
CA SER A 81 3.88 -18.53 -10.89
C SER A 81 2.92 -19.28 -9.95
N ASN A 82 2.32 -18.60 -8.98
CA ASN A 82 1.48 -19.22 -7.96
C ASN A 82 0.01 -19.29 -8.43
N PRO A 83 -0.56 -20.50 -8.63
CA PRO A 83 -1.93 -20.65 -9.09
C PRO A 83 -3.01 -20.22 -8.08
N GLU A 84 -2.64 -19.96 -6.82
CA GLU A 84 -3.57 -19.47 -5.79
C GLU A 84 -3.82 -17.95 -5.86
N VAL A 85 -2.99 -17.21 -6.61
CA VAL A 85 -3.12 -15.75 -6.77
C VAL A 85 -4.19 -15.44 -7.82
N GLN A 86 -5.16 -14.60 -7.46
CA GLN A 86 -6.29 -14.23 -8.33
C GLN A 86 -6.12 -12.86 -8.98
N SER A 87 -5.39 -11.96 -8.32
CA SER A 87 -5.18 -10.57 -8.72
C SER A 87 -3.98 -10.45 -9.65
N ASP A 88 -4.11 -9.58 -10.65
CA ASP A 88 -2.99 -9.22 -11.52
C ASP A 88 -1.97 -8.29 -10.83
N ASP A 89 -2.32 -7.74 -9.65
CA ASP A 89 -1.50 -6.84 -8.84
C ASP A 89 -0.47 -7.57 -7.96
N HIS A 90 0.25 -8.52 -8.56
CA HIS A 90 1.35 -9.27 -7.93
C HIS A 90 2.37 -8.35 -7.24
N HIS A 91 2.61 -7.17 -7.82
CA HIS A 91 3.53 -6.18 -7.29
C HIS A 91 3.13 -5.65 -5.90
N ILE A 92 1.84 -5.52 -5.59
CA ILE A 92 1.35 -5.08 -4.27
C ILE A 92 1.54 -6.19 -3.24
N LEU A 93 1.24 -7.44 -3.61
CA LEU A 93 1.45 -8.61 -2.77
C LEU A 93 2.95 -8.80 -2.46
N ALA A 94 3.80 -8.69 -3.47
CA ALA A 94 5.26 -8.75 -3.33
C ALA A 94 5.79 -7.63 -2.42
N LEU A 95 5.32 -6.40 -2.62
CA LEU A 95 5.66 -5.25 -1.78
C LEU A 95 5.25 -5.49 -0.32
N ALA A 96 4.09 -6.09 -0.08
CA ALA A 96 3.62 -6.43 1.27
C ALA A 96 4.47 -7.53 1.93
N GLN A 97 4.84 -8.57 1.18
CA GLN A 97 5.73 -9.63 1.66
C GLN A 97 7.11 -9.06 2.03
N TYR A 98 7.70 -8.26 1.14
CA TYR A 98 9.02 -7.66 1.34
C TYR A 98 9.05 -6.64 2.49
N SER A 99 8.14 -5.66 2.48
CA SER A 99 8.11 -4.59 3.49
C SER A 99 7.57 -5.04 4.84
N GLY A 100 6.84 -6.16 4.88
CA GLY A 100 6.09 -6.58 6.06
C GLY A 100 4.83 -5.75 6.31
N ALA A 101 4.40 -4.89 5.39
CA ALA A 101 3.14 -4.17 5.50
C ALA A 101 1.95 -5.15 5.51
N ARG A 102 0.96 -4.88 6.37
CA ARG A 102 -0.21 -5.75 6.58
C ARG A 102 -1.55 -5.03 6.55
N VAL A 103 -1.56 -3.76 6.17
CA VAL A 103 -2.78 -3.02 5.87
C VAL A 103 -2.70 -2.52 4.45
N LEU A 104 -3.73 -2.80 3.67
CA LEU A 104 -3.87 -2.37 2.28
C LEU A 104 -5.13 -1.52 2.13
N PHE A 105 -4.99 -0.36 1.50
CA PHE A 105 -6.13 0.44 1.02
C PHE A 105 -6.30 0.23 -0.49
N THR A 106 -7.33 -0.53 -0.87
CA THR A 106 -7.62 -0.89 -2.27
C THR A 106 -9.13 -0.88 -2.54
N GLY A 107 -9.52 -0.75 -3.80
CA GLY A 107 -10.87 -1.02 -4.28
C GLY A 107 -11.01 -2.33 -5.07
N ASP A 108 -9.94 -3.08 -5.26
CA ASP A 108 -9.92 -4.30 -6.07
C ASP A 108 -10.28 -5.53 -5.25
N SER A 109 -11.38 -6.21 -5.59
CA SER A 109 -11.89 -7.36 -4.85
C SER A 109 -10.99 -8.60 -4.95
N ARG A 110 -10.32 -8.83 -6.08
CA ARG A 110 -9.39 -9.95 -6.25
C ARG A 110 -8.16 -9.72 -5.40
N LEU A 111 -7.61 -8.51 -5.42
CA LEU A 111 -6.48 -8.13 -4.57
C LEU A 111 -6.84 -8.22 -3.09
N MET A 112 -8.07 -7.81 -2.72
CA MET A 112 -8.55 -7.95 -1.33
C MET A 112 -8.60 -9.42 -0.89
N ASN A 113 -9.00 -10.34 -1.76
CA ASN A 113 -9.06 -11.77 -1.47
C ASN A 113 -7.64 -12.33 -1.29
N ASP A 114 -6.73 -12.02 -2.21
CA ASP A 114 -5.35 -12.49 -2.15
C ASP A 114 -4.61 -11.93 -0.93
N PHE A 115 -4.79 -10.65 -0.63
CA PHE A 115 -4.16 -10.01 0.54
C PHE A 115 -4.66 -10.59 1.86
N ARG A 116 -5.87 -11.16 1.88
CA ARG A 116 -6.42 -11.91 3.01
C ARG A 116 -6.08 -13.40 2.96
N ASN A 117 -5.52 -13.95 1.89
CA ASN A 117 -5.15 -15.36 1.82
C ASN A 117 -3.96 -15.65 2.75
N LYS A 118 -4.07 -16.67 3.63
CA LYS A 118 -3.00 -17.04 4.58
C LYS A 118 -1.81 -17.68 3.91
N ASN A 119 -2.00 -18.25 2.73
CA ASN A 119 -0.90 -18.84 1.98
C ASN A 119 -0.06 -17.75 1.30
N LEU A 120 -0.60 -16.54 1.12
CA LEU A 120 0.07 -15.41 0.47
C LEU A 120 0.60 -14.38 1.48
N ILE A 121 -0.23 -13.96 2.44
CA ILE A 121 0.11 -12.95 3.46
C ILE A 121 -0.25 -13.47 4.85
N ASP A 122 0.79 -13.81 5.62
CA ASP A 122 0.65 -14.32 6.98
C ASP A 122 1.62 -13.67 7.98
N ASN A 123 1.33 -13.91 9.26
CA ASN A 123 2.14 -13.56 10.44
C ASN A 123 2.71 -12.13 10.43
N PRO A 124 1.88 -11.09 10.65
CA PRO A 124 0.43 -11.15 10.84
C PRO A 124 -0.36 -11.24 9.52
N ARG A 125 -1.62 -11.66 9.60
CA ARG A 125 -2.55 -11.74 8.46
C ARG A 125 -2.78 -10.36 7.85
N GLY A 126 -2.94 -10.29 6.53
CA GLY A 126 -3.29 -9.06 5.83
C GLY A 126 -4.69 -8.56 6.18
N LYS A 127 -4.81 -7.25 6.35
CA LYS A 127 -6.07 -6.54 6.63
C LYS A 127 -6.33 -5.53 5.52
N ILE A 128 -7.61 -5.37 5.19
CA ILE A 128 -8.04 -4.35 4.22
C ILE A 128 -8.61 -3.17 5.00
N TYR A 129 -8.09 -1.99 4.68
CA TYR A 129 -8.72 -0.73 5.01
C TYR A 129 -9.59 -0.34 3.81
N SER A 130 -10.91 -0.37 3.93
CA SER A 130 -11.84 -0.03 2.84
C SER A 130 -12.50 1.32 3.03
N ASP A 131 -12.73 1.74 4.28
CA ASP A 131 -13.44 2.97 4.60
C ASP A 131 -13.00 3.61 5.93
N CYS A 132 -13.43 4.85 6.14
CA CYS A 132 -13.07 5.68 7.30
C CYS A 132 -13.38 5.05 8.68
N ARG A 133 -14.38 4.15 8.76
CA ARG A 133 -14.81 3.50 10.02
C ARG A 133 -13.77 2.50 10.50
N GLN A 134 -12.87 2.07 9.62
CA GLN A 134 -11.77 1.16 9.92
C GLN A 134 -10.47 1.87 10.34
N ALA A 135 -10.54 3.15 10.72
CA ALA A 135 -9.39 3.93 11.19
C ALA A 135 -8.58 3.24 12.30
N THR A 136 -9.20 2.39 13.11
CA THR A 136 -8.53 1.60 14.16
C THR A 136 -7.51 0.60 13.60
N LEU A 137 -7.68 0.11 12.35
CA LEU A 137 -6.75 -0.80 11.70
C LEU A 137 -5.37 -0.18 11.48
N LEU A 138 -5.32 1.15 11.28
CA LEU A 138 -4.08 1.89 11.06
C LEU A 138 -3.12 1.75 12.26
N ASN A 139 -3.67 1.71 13.47
CA ASN A 139 -2.93 1.56 14.72
C ASN A 139 -2.59 0.10 15.08
N GLN A 140 -2.98 -0.87 14.26
CA GLN A 140 -2.69 -2.29 14.47
C GLN A 140 -1.70 -2.84 13.44
N SER A 141 -1.19 -1.99 12.56
CA SER A 141 -0.34 -2.39 11.45
C SER A 141 1.12 -2.59 11.89
N ALA A 142 1.78 -3.64 11.41
CA ALA A 142 3.22 -3.83 11.55
C ALA A 142 3.91 -3.62 10.20
N CYS A 143 5.20 -3.27 10.21
CA CYS A 143 6.12 -3.49 9.09
C CYS A 143 7.57 -3.28 9.48
N ARG A 144 8.46 -3.81 8.63
CA ARG A 144 9.89 -3.65 8.76
C ARG A 144 10.24 -2.21 8.36
N ARG A 145 10.84 -1.46 9.28
CA ARG A 145 11.54 -0.22 8.93
C ARG A 145 12.87 -0.65 8.29
N THR A 146 12.85 -0.87 6.98
CA THR A 146 14.07 -1.01 6.16
C THR A 146 14.71 0.34 5.96
#